data_AF-A0A356IFB8-F1
#
_entry.id   AF-A0A356IFB8-F1
#
_cell.length_a   1.000
_cell.length_b   1.000
_cell.length_c   1.000
_cell.angle_alpha   90.00
_cell.angle_beta   90.00
_cell.angle_gamma   90.00
#
_symmetry.space_group_name_H-M   'P 1'
#
loop_
_entity.id
_entity.type
_entity.pdbx_description
1 polymer ?
#
loop_
_entity_poly.entity_id
_entity_poly.type
_entity_poly.pdbx_seq_one_letter_code
_entity_poly.pdbx_strand_id
1 'polypeptide(L)'
;MPQIDQVEVEVLSNHLISIVYEMGAILRRTSYSPNIREREDCSCVLADTTGQIIAQAEHIPGHLGMLTVGIPYLLKHFPPNTLNEGDVFMFNTPEGGSHLPDIRIVVPIYHDGELVGLSANLAHHADVGGMVPGSMPSKSTEIWQEGLILPPLKLYSEGVLNKPVMDILMYNVRTPTEREGDLNAQIAAAQLGQRRVQEVIRKSGLSYWKTYTEGILDYSERLMRAKIRERFPDGKYYSELFIDDDGMDDERIKIAVTVTVKDDSVKVDYSGTDKQRASGVNCILANCVSAAYFVVKAVADPTIPVNSGCYRPIEVYCPEGTIISPDPTAAIGAGNETWQRIAETLVGAVLQADPSIVKA
;
A
#
# COMPACT_ATOMS: atom_id res chain seq x y z
N MET A 1 -26.41 14.41 14.26
CA MET A 1 -26.64 13.33 13.27
C MET A 1 -27.28 12.16 14.01
N PRO A 2 -28.18 11.38 13.40
CA PRO A 2 -28.64 10.15 14.03
C PRO A 2 -27.43 9.26 14.36
N GLN A 3 -27.52 8.54 15.48
CA GLN A 3 -26.47 7.62 15.91
C GLN A 3 -26.28 6.53 14.84
N ILE A 4 -25.07 6.40 14.30
CA ILE A 4 -24.73 5.36 13.31
C ILE A 4 -24.95 3.99 13.95
N ASP A 5 -25.75 3.14 13.31
CA ASP A 5 -25.99 1.77 13.76
C ASP A 5 -24.70 0.94 13.61
N GLN A 6 -24.17 0.46 14.73
CA GLN A 6 -22.94 -0.32 14.77
C GLN A 6 -23.12 -1.70 14.12
N VAL A 7 -24.35 -2.25 14.14
CA VAL A 7 -24.63 -3.52 13.47
C VAL A 7 -24.45 -3.36 11.96
N GLU A 8 -24.94 -2.26 11.39
CA GLU A 8 -24.84 -1.99 9.96
C GLU A 8 -23.39 -1.67 9.53
N VAL A 9 -22.60 -0.99 10.38
CA VAL A 9 -21.16 -0.81 10.16
C VAL A 9 -20.45 -2.16 10.06
N GLU A 10 -20.72 -3.07 11.00
CA GLU A 10 -20.10 -4.39 11.04
C GLU A 10 -20.53 -5.26 9.84
N VAL A 11 -21.81 -5.21 9.47
CA VAL A 11 -22.35 -5.92 8.30
C VAL A 11 -21.69 -5.43 7.01
N LEU A 12 -21.61 -4.11 6.79
CA LEU A 12 -20.96 -3.56 5.60
C LEU A 12 -19.46 -3.87 5.61
N SER A 13 -18.77 -3.71 6.75
CA SER A 13 -17.34 -3.99 6.87
C SER A 13 -16.99 -5.43 6.48
N ASN A 14 -17.69 -6.41 7.05
CA ASN A 14 -17.46 -7.82 6.72
C ASN A 14 -17.78 -8.14 5.24
N HIS A 15 -18.81 -7.51 4.67
CA HIS A 15 -19.12 -7.67 3.26
C HIS A 15 -18.00 -7.11 2.37
N LEU A 16 -17.50 -5.91 2.67
CA LEU A 16 -16.39 -5.30 1.92
C LEU A 16 -15.10 -6.12 2.03
N ILE A 17 -14.81 -6.65 3.21
CA ILE A 17 -13.69 -7.58 3.45
C ILE A 17 -13.85 -8.82 2.56
N SER A 18 -15.05 -9.42 2.51
CA SER A 18 -15.31 -10.56 1.61
C SER A 18 -15.06 -10.22 0.14
N ILE A 19 -15.40 -9.00 -0.30
CA ILE A 19 -15.18 -8.56 -1.68
C ILE A 19 -13.67 -8.49 -1.98
N VAL A 20 -12.86 -7.87 -1.12
CA VAL A 20 -11.40 -7.75 -1.37
C VAL A 20 -10.71 -9.11 -1.33
N TYR A 21 -11.17 -10.06 -0.50
CA TYR A 21 -10.68 -11.44 -0.56
C TYR A 21 -11.07 -12.16 -1.85
N GLU A 22 -12.28 -11.93 -2.37
CA GLU A 22 -12.71 -12.47 -3.67
C GLU A 22 -11.86 -11.90 -4.81
N MET A 23 -11.59 -10.59 -4.80
CA MET A 23 -10.69 -9.92 -5.75
C MET A 23 -9.30 -10.57 -5.72
N GLY A 24 -8.72 -10.75 -4.53
CA GLY A 24 -7.40 -11.39 -4.36
C GLY A 24 -7.38 -12.83 -4.86
N ALA A 25 -8.42 -13.61 -4.55
CA ALA A 25 -8.51 -15.00 -5.02
C ALA A 25 -8.57 -15.10 -6.55
N ILE A 26 -9.27 -14.17 -7.21
CA ILE A 26 -9.31 -14.12 -8.68
C ILE A 26 -7.95 -13.72 -9.24
N LEU A 27 -7.35 -12.65 -8.71
CA LEU A 27 -6.02 -12.20 -9.12
C LEU A 27 -5.01 -13.35 -9.11
N ARG A 28 -4.89 -14.06 -7.98
CA ARG A 28 -3.93 -15.17 -7.86
C ARG A 28 -4.22 -16.33 -8.81
N ARG A 29 -5.50 -16.66 -9.02
CA ARG A 29 -5.90 -17.80 -9.86
C ARG A 29 -5.79 -17.54 -11.36
N THR A 30 -5.85 -16.28 -11.78
CA THR A 30 -5.79 -15.91 -13.21
C THR A 30 -4.46 -15.30 -13.62
N SER A 31 -3.59 -14.97 -12.66
CA SER A 31 -2.20 -14.59 -12.91
C SER A 31 -1.38 -15.73 -13.48
N TYR A 32 -0.39 -15.36 -14.27
CA TYR A 32 0.49 -16.26 -15.00
C TYR A 32 1.79 -16.47 -14.21
N SER A 33 2.32 -15.41 -13.61
CA SER A 33 3.62 -15.50 -12.95
C SER A 33 3.57 -16.16 -11.58
N PRO A 34 4.63 -16.91 -11.21
CA PRO A 34 4.76 -17.49 -9.88
C PRO A 34 4.75 -16.44 -8.75
N ASN A 35 5.18 -15.20 -9.01
CA ASN A 35 5.19 -14.14 -7.99
C ASN A 35 3.78 -13.81 -7.50
N ILE A 36 2.83 -13.65 -8.41
CA ILE A 36 1.46 -13.33 -8.01
C ILE A 36 0.70 -14.61 -7.65
N ARG A 37 0.86 -15.66 -8.44
CA ARG A 37 0.06 -16.90 -8.32
C ARG A 37 0.45 -17.76 -7.12
N GLU A 38 1.75 -17.92 -6.86
CA GLU A 38 2.26 -18.88 -5.87
C GLU A 38 2.86 -18.18 -4.64
N ARG A 39 3.62 -17.08 -4.82
CA ARG A 39 4.13 -16.27 -3.69
C ARG A 39 3.07 -15.34 -3.11
N GLU A 40 1.96 -15.16 -3.83
CA GLU A 40 0.85 -14.29 -3.44
C GLU A 40 1.26 -12.82 -3.27
N ASP A 41 2.23 -12.36 -4.07
CA ASP A 41 2.79 -11.00 -3.98
C ASP A 41 1.87 -9.93 -4.60
N CYS A 42 0.73 -9.74 -3.95
CA CYS A 42 -0.33 -8.84 -4.36
C CYS A 42 -1.26 -8.45 -3.21
N SER A 43 -1.99 -7.36 -3.37
CA SER A 43 -3.06 -6.97 -2.44
C SER A 43 -4.18 -6.23 -3.16
N CYS A 44 -5.40 -6.39 -2.66
CA CYS A 44 -6.61 -5.77 -3.18
C CYS A 44 -7.23 -4.85 -2.13
N VAL A 45 -7.74 -3.72 -2.58
CA VAL A 45 -8.38 -2.71 -1.72
C VAL A 45 -9.61 -2.12 -2.39
N LEU A 46 -10.51 -1.64 -1.54
CA LEU A 46 -11.57 -0.72 -1.91
C LEU A 46 -11.30 0.61 -1.19
N ALA A 47 -11.50 1.71 -1.89
CA ALA A 47 -11.37 3.06 -1.35
C ALA A 47 -12.65 3.87 -1.60
N ASP A 48 -12.86 4.88 -0.75
CA ASP A 48 -13.90 5.89 -0.97
C ASP A 48 -13.50 6.86 -2.10
N THR A 49 -14.31 7.90 -2.30
CA THR A 49 -14.06 8.92 -3.33
C THR A 49 -12.95 9.91 -2.98
N THR A 50 -12.49 9.92 -1.72
CA THR A 50 -11.40 10.77 -1.23
C THR A 50 -10.05 10.05 -1.29
N GLY A 51 -10.05 8.74 -1.54
CA GLY A 51 -8.88 7.88 -1.59
C GLY A 51 -8.56 7.21 -0.26
N GLN A 52 -9.44 7.29 0.74
CA GLN A 52 -9.31 6.53 1.97
C GLN A 52 -9.69 5.07 1.73
N ILE A 53 -8.81 4.15 2.10
CA ILE A 53 -9.03 2.72 2.01
C ILE A 53 -10.13 2.36 3.00
N ILE A 54 -11.24 1.80 2.53
CA ILE A 54 -12.38 1.36 3.35
C ILE A 54 -12.34 -0.14 3.65
N ALA A 55 -11.65 -0.92 2.81
CA ALA A 55 -11.38 -2.34 3.04
C ALA A 55 -10.11 -2.79 2.31
N GLN A 56 -9.38 -3.72 2.92
CA GLN A 56 -8.13 -4.27 2.38
C GLN A 56 -8.01 -5.76 2.72
N ALA A 57 -7.51 -6.55 1.78
CA ALA A 57 -7.07 -7.92 2.06
C ALA A 57 -5.63 -7.88 2.62
N GLU A 58 -5.46 -8.30 3.88
CA GLU A 58 -4.15 -8.38 4.54
C GLU A 58 -3.39 -9.63 4.08
N HIS A 59 -2.67 -9.55 2.96
CA HIS A 59 -1.79 -10.62 2.50
C HIS A 59 -0.31 -10.33 2.80
N ILE A 60 0.10 -9.06 2.69
CA ILE A 60 1.50 -8.64 2.81
C ILE A 60 1.59 -7.39 3.69
N PRO A 61 2.32 -7.44 4.83
CA PRO A 61 2.49 -6.28 5.71
C PRO A 61 3.03 -5.04 5.02
N GLY A 62 3.93 -5.22 4.05
CA GLY A 62 4.47 -4.14 3.22
C GLY A 62 3.38 -3.37 2.46
N HIS A 63 2.25 -3.98 2.10
CA HIS A 63 1.20 -3.31 1.32
C HIS A 63 0.26 -2.42 2.15
N LEU A 64 0.33 -2.49 3.49
CA LEU A 64 -0.55 -1.76 4.40
C LEU A 64 -0.46 -0.25 4.22
N GLY A 65 0.74 0.30 4.05
CA GLY A 65 0.96 1.72 3.78
C GLY A 65 1.03 2.05 2.28
N MET A 66 1.54 1.14 1.46
CA MET A 66 1.76 1.40 0.02
C MET A 66 0.49 1.77 -0.76
N LEU A 67 -0.64 1.11 -0.48
CA LEU A 67 -1.91 1.44 -1.12
C LEU A 67 -2.56 2.70 -0.54
N THR A 68 -2.34 2.99 0.75
CA THR A 68 -2.81 4.24 1.39
C THR A 68 -2.11 5.48 0.86
N VAL A 69 -0.89 5.34 0.31
CA VAL A 69 -0.17 6.43 -0.38
C VAL A 69 -0.56 6.49 -1.86
N GLY A 70 -0.68 5.33 -2.52
CA GLY A 70 -0.88 5.27 -3.96
C GLY A 70 -2.21 5.80 -4.46
N ILE A 71 -3.32 5.54 -3.76
CA ILE A 71 -4.64 6.02 -4.21
C ILE A 71 -4.75 7.55 -4.13
N PRO A 72 -4.38 8.22 -3.00
CA PRO A 72 -4.30 9.68 -2.97
C PRO A 72 -3.34 10.26 -4.01
N TYR A 73 -2.22 9.58 -4.27
CA TYR A 73 -1.27 10.00 -5.30
C TYR A 73 -1.90 9.99 -6.71
N LEU A 74 -2.67 8.95 -7.05
CA LEU A 74 -3.46 8.93 -8.29
C LEU A 74 -4.45 10.09 -8.34
N LEU A 75 -5.22 10.31 -7.26
CA LEU A 75 -6.24 11.36 -7.21
C LEU A 75 -5.68 12.78 -7.28
N LYS A 76 -4.41 12.97 -6.88
CA LYS A 76 -3.69 14.23 -7.10
C LYS A 76 -3.45 14.53 -8.59
N HIS A 77 -3.26 13.49 -9.40
CA HIS A 77 -3.02 13.60 -10.85
C HIS A 77 -4.32 13.56 -11.66
N PHE A 78 -5.28 12.76 -11.20
CA PHE A 78 -6.62 12.64 -11.76
C PHE A 78 -7.65 12.92 -10.67
N PRO A 79 -7.99 14.20 -10.44
CA PRO A 79 -8.99 14.57 -9.44
C PRO A 79 -10.32 13.81 -9.66
N PRO A 80 -11.10 13.52 -8.60
CA PRO A 80 -12.30 12.68 -8.71
C PRO A 80 -13.28 13.06 -9.83
N ASN A 81 -13.42 14.35 -10.13
CA ASN A 81 -14.29 14.88 -11.20
C ASN A 81 -13.75 14.68 -12.63
N THR A 82 -12.56 14.12 -12.79
CA THR A 82 -11.92 13.80 -14.08
C THR A 82 -11.93 12.31 -14.41
N LEU A 83 -12.33 11.49 -13.44
CA LEU A 83 -12.51 10.06 -13.60
C LEU A 83 -13.80 9.81 -14.41
N ASN A 84 -13.85 8.72 -15.17
CA ASN A 84 -15.02 8.32 -15.92
C ASN A 84 -15.29 6.82 -15.74
N GLU A 85 -16.53 6.41 -15.93
CA GLU A 85 -16.89 5.00 -15.97
C GLU A 85 -16.15 4.29 -17.10
N GLY A 86 -15.57 3.12 -16.81
CA GLY A 86 -14.77 2.35 -17.77
C GLY A 86 -13.31 2.79 -17.88
N ASP A 87 -12.88 3.82 -17.16
CA ASP A 87 -11.46 4.13 -17.02
C ASP A 87 -10.74 3.04 -16.21
N VAL A 88 -9.49 2.75 -16.59
CA VAL A 88 -8.57 1.90 -15.82
C VAL A 88 -7.23 2.61 -15.75
N PHE A 89 -6.76 2.90 -14.54
CA PHE A 89 -5.50 3.58 -14.29
C PHE A 89 -4.39 2.60 -13.95
N MET A 90 -3.16 2.92 -14.35
CA MET A 90 -1.97 2.13 -14.10
C MET A 90 -0.79 3.04 -13.72
N PHE A 91 0.03 2.63 -12.75
CA PHE A 91 1.29 3.30 -12.39
C PHE A 91 2.16 2.44 -11.47
N ASN A 92 3.46 2.75 -11.43
CA ASN A 92 4.43 2.15 -10.51
C ASN A 92 5.48 3.16 -9.98
N THR A 93 5.31 4.46 -10.26
CA THR A 93 6.24 5.50 -9.76
C THR A 93 6.41 5.43 -8.24
N PRO A 94 7.62 5.63 -7.71
CA PRO A 94 7.89 5.54 -6.27
C PRO A 94 7.08 6.48 -5.40
N GLU A 95 6.76 7.68 -5.89
CA GLU A 95 5.90 8.64 -5.20
C GLU A 95 4.46 8.12 -5.02
N GLY A 96 4.07 7.14 -5.85
CA GLY A 96 2.85 6.34 -5.73
C GLY A 96 2.94 5.23 -4.68
N GLY A 97 4.08 5.09 -4.00
CA GLY A 97 4.21 4.36 -2.75
C GLY A 97 4.74 2.93 -2.85
N SER A 98 5.50 2.53 -3.88
CA SER A 98 6.34 1.30 -3.83
C SER A 98 7.46 1.34 -4.89
N HIS A 99 8.30 0.31 -4.98
CA HIS A 99 9.27 0.11 -6.06
C HIS A 99 8.63 -0.19 -7.43
N LEU A 100 9.41 -0.09 -8.51
CA LEU A 100 8.91 -0.22 -9.89
C LEU A 100 8.24 -1.57 -10.22
N PRO A 101 8.66 -2.72 -9.67
CA PRO A 101 7.98 -3.99 -9.88
C PRO A 101 6.49 -3.99 -9.46
N ASP A 102 6.12 -3.15 -8.50
CA ASP A 102 4.76 -3.09 -7.97
C ASP A 102 3.87 -2.20 -8.84
N ILE A 103 3.21 -2.83 -9.80
CA ILE A 103 2.26 -2.15 -10.68
C ILE A 103 0.89 -2.11 -10.00
N ARG A 104 0.31 -0.91 -9.93
CA ARG A 104 -1.04 -0.69 -9.42
C ARG A 104 -2.04 -0.62 -10.57
N ILE A 105 -3.21 -1.21 -10.36
CA ILE A 105 -4.40 -1.00 -11.18
C ILE A 105 -5.48 -0.38 -10.32
N VAL A 106 -6.10 0.70 -10.81
CA VAL A 106 -7.21 1.38 -10.14
C VAL A 106 -8.37 1.58 -11.11
N VAL A 107 -9.59 1.24 -10.66
CA VAL A 107 -10.83 1.32 -11.43
C VAL A 107 -11.85 2.18 -10.65
N PRO A 108 -12.37 3.28 -11.23
CA PRO A 108 -13.46 4.04 -10.66
C PRO A 108 -14.75 3.23 -10.55
N ILE A 109 -15.45 3.37 -9.43
CA ILE A 109 -16.74 2.73 -9.21
C ILE A 109 -17.82 3.79 -9.39
N TYR A 110 -18.63 3.63 -10.43
CA TYR A 110 -19.80 4.47 -10.69
C TYR A 110 -21.10 3.74 -10.34
N HIS A 111 -22.09 4.48 -9.86
CA HIS A 111 -23.46 4.02 -9.67
C HIS A 111 -24.42 5.15 -10.07
N ASP A 112 -25.30 4.87 -11.03
CA ASP A 112 -26.27 5.85 -11.58
C ASP A 112 -25.64 7.21 -11.97
N GLY A 113 -24.45 7.16 -12.58
CA GLY A 113 -23.70 8.35 -13.04
C GLY A 113 -22.91 9.07 -11.94
N GLU A 114 -22.94 8.59 -10.70
CA GLU A 114 -22.15 9.15 -9.59
C GLU A 114 -20.94 8.27 -9.26
N LEU A 115 -19.77 8.89 -9.07
CA LEU A 115 -18.58 8.22 -8.51
C LEU A 115 -18.83 7.91 -7.03
N VAL A 116 -18.73 6.63 -6.66
CA VAL A 116 -19.03 6.14 -5.30
C VAL A 116 -17.83 5.55 -4.57
N GLY A 117 -16.72 5.32 -5.28
CA GLY A 117 -15.48 4.81 -4.72
C GLY A 117 -14.50 4.36 -5.80
N LEU A 118 -13.45 3.67 -5.37
CA LEU A 118 -12.39 3.13 -6.22
C LEU A 118 -12.13 1.67 -5.83
N SER A 119 -11.89 0.83 -6.83
CA SER A 119 -11.43 -0.55 -6.65
C SER A 119 -10.02 -0.65 -7.18
N ALA A 120 -9.10 -1.19 -6.37
CA ALA A 120 -7.70 -1.22 -6.75
C ALA A 120 -6.99 -2.49 -6.29
N ASN A 121 -5.86 -2.75 -6.95
CA ASN A 121 -4.89 -3.72 -6.49
C ASN A 121 -3.47 -3.26 -6.84
N LEU A 122 -2.53 -3.92 -6.18
CA LEU A 122 -1.10 -3.85 -6.42
C LEU A 122 -0.59 -5.28 -6.56
N ALA A 123 0.29 -5.53 -7.52
CA ALA A 123 0.96 -6.82 -7.67
C ALA A 123 2.40 -6.65 -8.14
N HIS A 124 3.29 -7.50 -7.61
CA HIS A 124 4.71 -7.48 -7.95
C HIS A 124 4.97 -8.24 -9.26
N HIS A 125 5.35 -7.51 -10.31
CA HIS A 125 5.74 -8.08 -11.60
C HIS A 125 7.20 -8.54 -11.57
N ALA A 126 7.46 -9.74 -12.07
CA ALA A 126 8.80 -10.32 -12.01
C ALA A 126 9.83 -9.57 -12.87
N ASP A 127 9.37 -8.87 -13.91
CA ASP A 127 10.18 -8.09 -14.85
C ASP A 127 9.42 -6.83 -15.25
N VAL A 128 10.07 -5.67 -15.10
CA VAL A 128 9.55 -4.37 -15.56
C VAL A 128 10.58 -3.69 -16.47
N GLY A 129 11.42 -4.49 -17.14
CA GLY A 129 12.59 -4.03 -17.87
C GLY A 129 13.82 -3.88 -16.98
N GLY A 130 14.59 -2.81 -17.19
CA GLY A 130 15.78 -2.51 -16.39
C GLY A 130 17.04 -3.20 -16.90
N MET A 131 18.17 -2.94 -16.24
CA MET A 131 19.50 -3.29 -16.76
C MET A 131 19.84 -4.80 -16.67
N VAL A 132 19.13 -5.57 -15.84
CA VAL A 132 19.32 -7.02 -15.69
C VAL A 132 17.99 -7.77 -15.75
N PRO A 133 17.98 -9.07 -16.10
CA PRO A 133 16.78 -9.90 -15.95
C PRO A 133 16.33 -10.00 -14.49
N GLY A 134 15.06 -9.70 -14.24
CA GLY A 134 14.46 -9.69 -12.91
C GLY A 134 13.94 -8.29 -12.52
N SER A 135 13.39 -8.19 -11.32
CA SER A 135 12.72 -6.98 -10.82
C SER A 135 13.61 -6.13 -9.89
N MET A 136 14.75 -6.65 -9.45
CA MET A 136 15.57 -6.06 -8.39
C MET A 136 17.07 -6.14 -8.76
N PRO A 137 17.59 -5.20 -9.57
CA PRO A 137 19.00 -5.16 -9.92
C PRO A 137 19.89 -4.86 -8.70
N SER A 138 20.74 -5.80 -8.28
CA SER A 138 21.61 -5.63 -7.10
C SER A 138 22.70 -4.56 -7.26
N LYS A 139 22.96 -4.10 -8.48
CA LYS A 139 23.99 -3.10 -8.80
C LYS A 139 23.42 -1.78 -9.32
N SER A 140 22.12 -1.53 -9.17
CA SER A 140 21.54 -0.24 -9.57
C SER A 140 22.03 0.87 -8.66
N THR A 141 22.32 2.02 -9.25
CA THR A 141 22.69 3.26 -8.55
C THR A 141 21.69 4.39 -8.81
N GLU A 142 20.95 4.29 -9.92
CA GLU A 142 19.90 5.22 -10.32
C GLU A 142 18.63 4.46 -10.71
N ILE A 143 17.46 5.06 -10.48
CA ILE A 143 16.16 4.41 -10.70
C ILE A 143 15.93 3.97 -12.15
N TRP A 144 16.49 4.66 -13.15
CA TRP A 144 16.34 4.30 -14.56
C TRP A 144 16.99 2.96 -14.93
N GLN A 145 17.93 2.48 -14.10
CA GLN A 145 18.51 1.15 -14.25
C GLN A 145 17.54 0.05 -13.79
N GLU A 146 16.47 0.39 -13.07
CA GLU A 146 15.57 -0.56 -12.41
C GLU A 146 14.35 -0.95 -13.23
N GLY A 147 14.03 -0.18 -14.27
CA GLY A 147 12.97 -0.52 -15.20
C GLY A 147 12.15 0.66 -15.67
N LEU A 148 11.00 0.33 -16.26
CA LEU A 148 10.07 1.31 -16.78
C LEU A 148 9.37 2.02 -15.62
N ILE A 149 9.47 3.34 -15.62
CA ILE A 149 8.80 4.23 -14.67
C ILE A 149 7.51 4.71 -15.31
N LEU A 150 6.38 4.27 -14.76
CA LEU A 150 5.03 4.55 -15.22
C LEU A 150 4.39 5.58 -14.31
N PRO A 151 4.29 6.86 -14.73
CA PRO A 151 3.48 7.83 -13.99
C PRO A 151 2.01 7.42 -14.03
N PRO A 152 1.15 8.02 -13.16
CA PRO A 152 -0.29 7.86 -13.26
C PRO A 152 -0.78 8.10 -14.69
N LEU A 153 -1.34 7.06 -15.31
CA LEU A 153 -1.85 7.10 -16.67
C LEU A 153 -3.11 6.26 -16.83
N LYS A 154 -3.85 6.49 -17.91
CA LYS A 154 -4.99 5.67 -18.32
C LYS A 154 -4.53 4.52 -19.22
N LEU A 155 -4.68 3.30 -18.73
CA LEU A 155 -4.57 2.08 -19.52
C LEU A 155 -5.85 1.82 -20.33
N TYR A 156 -7.01 2.14 -19.75
CA TYR A 156 -8.28 2.23 -20.48
C TYR A 156 -8.87 3.62 -20.29
N SER A 157 -9.42 4.18 -21.35
CA SER A 157 -10.26 5.39 -21.31
C SER A 157 -11.66 5.01 -21.73
N GLU A 158 -12.63 5.13 -20.82
CA GLU A 158 -14.05 4.83 -21.09
C GLU A 158 -14.26 3.47 -21.78
N GLY A 159 -13.58 2.42 -21.29
CA GLY A 159 -13.67 1.06 -21.82
C GLY A 159 -12.83 0.76 -23.05
N VAL A 160 -12.11 1.75 -23.60
CA VAL A 160 -11.21 1.57 -24.74
C VAL A 160 -9.76 1.44 -24.27
N LEU A 161 -9.12 0.31 -24.61
CA LEU A 161 -7.71 0.07 -24.30
C LEU A 161 -6.81 1.09 -25.00
N ASN A 162 -5.95 1.74 -24.23
CA ASN A 162 -4.83 2.52 -24.73
C ASN A 162 -3.72 1.58 -25.23
N LYS A 163 -3.92 1.04 -26.44
CA LYS A 163 -3.02 0.06 -27.04
C LYS A 163 -1.56 0.52 -27.12
N PRO A 164 -1.24 1.78 -27.49
CA PRO A 164 0.13 2.28 -27.44
C PRO A 164 0.82 2.17 -26.07
N VAL A 165 0.10 2.43 -24.97
CA VAL A 165 0.66 2.27 -23.61
C VAL A 165 0.94 0.81 -23.31
N MET A 166 0.01 -0.09 -23.62
CA MET A 166 0.21 -1.54 -23.47
C MET A 166 1.43 -2.01 -24.27
N ASP A 167 1.52 -1.58 -25.53
CA ASP A 167 2.64 -1.95 -26.41
C ASP A 167 3.98 -1.45 -25.85
N ILE A 168 4.06 -0.19 -25.40
CA ILE A 168 5.27 0.35 -24.77
C ILE A 168 5.74 -0.54 -23.61
N LEU A 169 4.82 -0.96 -22.73
CA LEU A 169 5.19 -1.85 -21.63
C LEU A 169 5.65 -3.22 -22.14
N MET A 170 4.90 -3.86 -23.03
CA MET A 170 5.22 -5.20 -23.54
C MET A 170 6.52 -5.25 -24.34
N TYR A 171 6.89 -4.18 -25.06
CA TYR A 171 8.17 -4.09 -25.77
C TYR A 171 9.38 -3.89 -24.85
N ASN A 172 9.16 -3.46 -23.60
CA ASN A 172 10.24 -3.15 -22.64
C ASN A 172 10.41 -4.20 -21.54
N VAL A 173 9.73 -5.34 -21.65
CA VAL A 173 9.83 -6.46 -20.69
C VAL A 173 10.32 -7.74 -21.37
N ARG A 174 10.96 -8.61 -20.59
CA ARG A 174 11.55 -9.86 -21.10
C ARG A 174 10.52 -10.98 -21.28
N THR A 175 9.42 -10.95 -20.53
CA THR A 175 8.36 -11.97 -20.56
C THR A 175 6.98 -11.39 -20.92
N PRO A 176 6.80 -10.77 -22.10
CA PRO A 176 5.59 -10.00 -22.43
C PRO A 176 4.29 -10.80 -22.31
N THR A 177 4.24 -12.06 -22.76
CA THR A 177 3.03 -12.88 -22.64
C THR A 177 2.63 -13.09 -21.17
N GLU A 178 3.60 -13.28 -20.28
CA GLU A 178 3.36 -13.45 -18.85
C GLU A 178 2.94 -12.13 -18.19
N ARG A 179 3.60 -11.01 -18.56
CA ARG A 179 3.28 -9.67 -18.05
C ARG A 179 1.88 -9.21 -18.48
N GLU A 180 1.51 -9.44 -19.74
CA GLU A 180 0.16 -9.15 -20.24
C GLU A 180 -0.89 -9.99 -19.51
N GLY A 181 -0.60 -11.27 -19.26
CA GLY A 181 -1.46 -12.16 -18.46
C GLY A 181 -1.68 -11.64 -17.04
N ASP A 182 -0.60 -11.26 -16.35
CA ASP A 182 -0.66 -10.70 -15.00
C ASP A 182 -1.42 -9.37 -14.94
N LEU A 183 -1.20 -8.46 -15.91
CA LEU A 183 -1.96 -7.21 -16.00
C LEU A 183 -3.46 -7.45 -16.23
N ASN A 184 -3.80 -8.36 -17.13
CA ASN A 184 -5.19 -8.72 -17.37
C ASN A 184 -5.84 -9.31 -16.10
N ALA A 185 -5.10 -10.10 -15.32
CA ALA A 185 -5.55 -10.60 -14.02
C ALA A 185 -5.82 -9.45 -13.03
N GLN A 186 -4.92 -8.47 -12.94
CA GLN A 186 -5.12 -7.27 -12.12
C GLN A 186 -6.35 -6.46 -12.54
N ILE A 187 -6.54 -6.23 -13.84
CA ILE A 187 -7.70 -5.50 -14.36
C ILE A 187 -9.00 -6.24 -14.03
N ALA A 188 -9.03 -7.55 -14.26
CA ALA A 188 -10.21 -8.38 -13.96
C ALA A 188 -10.56 -8.37 -12.47
N ALA A 189 -9.56 -8.43 -11.59
CA ALA A 189 -9.75 -8.35 -10.14
C ALA A 189 -10.29 -6.98 -9.70
N ALA A 190 -9.73 -5.88 -10.22
CA ALA A 190 -10.22 -4.54 -9.90
C ALA A 190 -11.67 -4.32 -10.40
N GLN A 191 -11.98 -4.75 -11.62
CA GLN A 191 -13.35 -4.68 -12.16
C GLN A 191 -14.34 -5.58 -11.40
N LEU A 192 -13.88 -6.69 -10.81
CA LEU A 192 -14.73 -7.50 -9.92
C LEU A 192 -15.13 -6.70 -8.67
N GLY A 193 -14.17 -6.02 -8.03
CA GLY A 193 -14.46 -5.15 -6.89
C GLY A 193 -15.50 -4.07 -7.23
N GLN A 194 -15.36 -3.44 -8.40
CA GLN A 194 -16.36 -2.48 -8.92
C GLN A 194 -17.77 -3.11 -8.98
N ARG A 195 -17.92 -4.27 -9.64
CA ARG A 195 -19.21 -4.95 -9.78
C ARG A 195 -19.82 -5.33 -8.43
N ARG A 196 -19.01 -5.84 -7.50
CA ARG A 196 -19.47 -6.23 -6.17
C ARG A 196 -19.94 -5.05 -5.33
N VAL A 197 -19.23 -3.93 -5.36
CA VAL A 197 -19.68 -2.70 -4.70
C VAL A 197 -21.00 -2.21 -5.31
N GLN A 198 -21.15 -2.22 -6.63
CA GLN A 198 -22.40 -1.87 -7.29
C GLN A 198 -23.57 -2.80 -6.88
N GLU A 199 -23.32 -4.09 -6.63
CA GLU A 199 -24.31 -5.03 -6.06
C GLU A 199 -24.74 -4.63 -4.64
N VAL A 200 -23.79 -4.28 -3.78
CA VAL A 200 -24.07 -3.80 -2.41
C VAL A 200 -24.94 -2.53 -2.45
N ILE A 201 -24.59 -1.57 -3.31
CA ILE A 201 -25.32 -0.31 -3.43
C ILE A 201 -26.72 -0.53 -4.01
N ARG A 202 -26.89 -1.39 -5.02
CA ARG A 202 -28.22 -1.73 -5.57
C ARG A 202 -29.15 -2.35 -4.53
N LYS A 203 -28.59 -3.14 -3.60
CA LYS A 203 -29.37 -3.80 -2.54
C LYS A 203 -29.71 -2.87 -1.37
N SER A 204 -28.77 -2.03 -0.97
CA SER A 204 -28.83 -1.30 0.31
C SER A 204 -29.12 0.20 0.13
N GLY A 205 -28.94 0.71 -1.09
CA GLY A 205 -29.12 2.12 -1.46
C GLY A 205 -27.84 2.96 -1.31
N LEU A 206 -27.74 4.02 -2.11
CA LEU A 206 -26.59 4.93 -2.11
C LEU A 206 -26.44 5.71 -0.79
N SER A 207 -27.54 6.08 -0.14
CA SER A 207 -27.49 6.76 1.16
C SER A 207 -26.91 5.86 2.25
N TYR A 208 -27.22 4.55 2.20
CA TYR A 208 -26.65 3.56 3.10
C TYR A 208 -25.14 3.49 2.88
N TRP A 209 -24.70 3.31 1.63
CA TRP A 209 -23.29 3.25 1.25
C TRP A 209 -22.50 4.42 1.84
N LYS A 210 -22.87 5.66 1.51
CA LYS A 210 -22.16 6.87 1.95
C LYS A 210 -22.08 7.00 3.48
N THR A 211 -23.17 6.65 4.17
CA THR A 211 -23.23 6.77 5.64
C THR A 211 -22.32 5.76 6.31
N TYR A 212 -22.38 4.50 5.88
CA TYR A 212 -21.70 3.41 6.57
C TYR A 212 -20.24 3.23 6.13
N THR A 213 -19.83 3.70 4.94
CA THR A 213 -18.40 3.74 4.58
C THR A 213 -17.61 4.68 5.48
N GLU A 214 -18.13 5.87 5.80
CA GLU A 214 -17.50 6.76 6.78
C GLU A 214 -17.51 6.13 8.18
N GLY A 215 -18.64 5.51 8.56
CA GLY A 215 -18.78 4.81 9.84
C GLY A 215 -17.76 3.69 10.06
N ILE A 216 -17.34 2.99 9.00
CA ILE A 216 -16.28 1.97 9.07
C ILE A 216 -14.93 2.58 9.46
N LEU A 217 -14.60 3.75 8.90
CA LEU A 217 -13.33 4.43 9.16
C LEU A 217 -13.31 4.97 10.60
N ASP A 218 -14.38 5.63 11.03
CA ASP A 218 -14.53 6.15 12.39
C ASP A 218 -14.52 5.02 13.44
N TYR A 219 -15.12 3.88 13.11
CA TYR A 219 -15.11 2.69 13.97
C TYR A 219 -13.69 2.16 14.18
N SER A 220 -12.95 1.92 13.09
CA SER A 220 -11.57 1.45 13.15
C SER A 220 -10.63 2.42 13.85
N GLU A 221 -10.81 3.73 13.65
CA GLU A 221 -10.06 4.76 14.38
C GLU A 221 -10.29 4.66 15.89
N ARG A 222 -11.55 4.58 16.31
CA ARG A 222 -11.92 4.49 17.73
C ARG A 222 -11.35 3.23 18.38
N LEU A 223 -11.39 2.09 17.69
CA LEU A 223 -10.78 0.85 18.16
C LEU A 223 -9.26 0.99 18.33
N MET A 224 -8.57 1.50 17.31
CA MET A 224 -7.12 1.68 17.36
C MET A 224 -6.71 2.63 18.50
N ARG A 225 -7.35 3.80 18.62
CA ARG A 225 -7.10 4.74 19.71
C ARG A 225 -7.31 4.12 21.09
N ALA A 226 -8.37 3.33 21.27
CA ALA A 226 -8.61 2.62 22.51
C ALA A 226 -7.50 1.61 22.83
N LYS A 227 -7.05 0.85 21.82
CA LYS A 227 -5.98 -0.14 21.97
C LYS A 227 -4.60 0.47 22.15
N ILE A 228 -4.33 1.63 21.55
CA ILE A 228 -3.11 2.40 21.83
C ILE A 228 -3.06 2.76 23.32
N ARG A 229 -4.12 3.36 23.88
CA ARG A 229 -4.20 3.69 25.32
C ARG A 229 -4.02 2.49 26.24
N GLU A 230 -4.55 1.34 25.84
CA GLU A 230 -4.51 0.12 26.66
C GLU A 230 -3.12 -0.52 26.66
N ARG A 231 -2.42 -0.49 25.52
CA ARG A 231 -1.23 -1.33 25.27
C ARG A 231 0.08 -0.56 25.29
N PHE A 232 0.05 0.75 25.07
CA PHE A 232 1.23 1.58 24.99
C PHE A 232 1.23 2.60 26.12
N PRO A 233 2.14 2.48 27.10
CA PRO A 233 2.37 3.57 28.05
C PRO A 233 2.83 4.84 27.34
N ASP A 234 2.43 5.99 27.88
CA ASP A 234 2.94 7.29 27.41
C ASP A 234 4.46 7.36 27.61
N GLY A 235 5.17 7.79 26.57
CA GLY A 235 6.62 7.78 26.61
C GLY A 235 7.29 8.05 25.27
N LYS A 236 8.62 8.04 25.31
CA LYS A 236 9.49 8.08 24.14
C LYS A 236 10.41 6.87 24.17
N TYR A 237 10.39 6.11 23.08
CA TYR A 237 11.13 4.86 22.95
C TYR A 237 12.03 4.94 21.73
N TYR A 238 13.31 4.65 21.92
CA TYR A 238 14.33 4.82 20.89
C TYR A 238 14.99 3.49 20.57
N SER A 239 15.19 3.22 19.29
CA SER A 239 15.92 2.04 18.82
C SER A 239 16.72 2.39 17.58
N GLU A 240 17.88 1.77 17.46
CA GLU A 240 18.68 1.79 16.24
C GLU A 240 19.21 0.39 15.93
N LEU A 241 19.20 0.02 14.66
CA LEU A 241 19.81 -1.19 14.14
C LEU A 241 20.53 -0.86 12.84
N PHE A 242 21.38 -1.78 12.40
CA PHE A 242 22.25 -1.58 11.24
C PHE A 242 21.99 -2.64 10.17
N ILE A 243 21.83 -2.23 8.92
CA ILE A 243 22.05 -3.10 7.75
C ILE A 243 23.56 -3.31 7.64
N ASP A 244 23.98 -4.52 7.29
CA ASP A 244 25.40 -4.87 7.29
C ASP A 244 26.18 -4.16 6.17
N ASP A 245 25.65 -4.15 4.95
CA ASP A 245 26.19 -3.42 3.80
C ASP A 245 25.12 -3.23 2.71
N ASP A 246 25.45 -2.51 1.62
CA ASP A 246 24.62 -2.37 0.42
C ASP A 246 25.12 -3.17 -0.79
N GLY A 247 26.10 -4.06 -0.58
CA GLY A 247 26.79 -4.81 -1.61
C GLY A 247 27.67 -3.97 -2.54
N MET A 248 27.84 -2.66 -2.32
CA MET A 248 28.77 -1.79 -3.05
C MET A 248 30.07 -1.56 -2.27
N ASP A 249 29.95 -1.34 -0.97
CA ASP A 249 31.05 -1.24 -0.01
C ASP A 249 30.70 -1.99 1.28
N ASP A 250 31.63 -2.06 2.25
CA ASP A 250 31.43 -2.76 3.53
C ASP A 250 30.88 -1.82 4.63
N GLU A 251 30.36 -0.63 4.29
CA GLU A 251 29.85 0.31 5.28
C GLU A 251 28.45 -0.05 5.76
N ARG A 252 28.33 -0.25 7.07
CA ARG A 252 27.03 -0.47 7.71
C ARG A 252 26.11 0.73 7.56
N ILE A 253 24.81 0.49 7.52
CA ILE A 253 23.79 1.51 7.33
C ILE A 253 22.85 1.52 8.53
N LYS A 254 22.81 2.64 9.24
CA LYS A 254 21.98 2.80 10.43
C LYS A 254 20.54 3.17 10.06
N ILE A 255 19.60 2.41 10.61
CA ILE A 255 18.19 2.78 10.72
C ILE A 255 17.93 3.13 12.18
N ALA A 256 17.37 4.31 12.43
CA ALA A 256 17.07 4.76 13.79
C ALA A 256 15.67 5.34 13.87
N VAL A 257 14.95 4.99 14.94
CA VAL A 257 13.56 5.40 15.14
C VAL A 257 13.32 5.84 16.58
N THR A 258 12.53 6.90 16.73
CA THR A 258 11.95 7.33 18.00
C THR A 258 10.44 7.22 17.90
N VAL A 259 9.85 6.36 18.74
CA VAL A 259 8.40 6.22 18.88
C VAL A 259 7.95 7.05 20.08
N THR A 260 7.12 8.06 19.85
CA THR A 260 6.49 8.86 20.91
C THR A 260 5.03 8.47 21.03
N VAL A 261 4.63 7.98 22.20
CA VAL A 261 3.23 7.67 22.53
C VAL A 261 2.73 8.75 23.47
N LYS A 262 1.55 9.29 23.15
CA LYS A 262 0.86 10.23 24.02
C LYS A 262 -0.65 10.02 23.90
N ASP A 263 -1.29 9.76 25.04
CA ASP A 263 -2.71 9.47 25.15
C ASP A 263 -3.12 8.30 24.23
N ASP A 264 -3.74 8.58 23.09
CA ASP A 264 -4.21 7.59 22.12
C ASP A 264 -3.56 7.71 20.73
N SER A 265 -2.43 8.40 20.65
CA SER A 265 -1.73 8.70 19.40
C SER A 265 -0.25 8.29 19.44
N VAL A 266 0.27 7.88 18.29
CA VAL A 266 1.66 7.41 18.11
C VAL A 266 2.34 8.26 17.05
N LYS A 267 3.53 8.78 17.35
CA LYS A 267 4.40 9.45 16.38
C LYS A 267 5.67 8.62 16.19
N VAL A 268 6.00 8.33 14.94
CA VAL A 268 7.20 7.59 14.54
C VAL A 268 8.13 8.54 13.80
N ASP A 269 9.31 8.77 14.38
CA ASP A 269 10.30 9.72 13.86
C ASP A 269 11.60 8.99 13.51
N TYR A 270 12.00 9.06 12.24
CA TYR A 270 13.21 8.42 11.73
C TYR A 270 14.44 9.36 11.60
N SER A 271 14.45 10.50 12.29
CA SER A 271 15.50 11.54 12.18
C SER A 271 16.95 11.08 12.35
N GLY A 272 17.18 9.96 13.04
CA GLY A 272 18.52 9.43 13.26
C GLY A 272 19.06 8.53 12.14
N THR A 273 18.26 8.26 11.11
CA THR A 273 18.58 7.33 10.01
C THR A 273 19.63 7.89 9.06
N ASP A 274 20.49 7.03 8.53
CA ASP A 274 21.58 7.43 7.64
C ASP A 274 21.08 7.98 6.29
N LYS A 275 21.99 8.69 5.62
CA LYS A 275 21.78 9.26 4.28
C LYS A 275 21.54 8.17 3.24
N GLN A 276 20.90 8.55 2.14
CA GLN A 276 20.75 7.67 0.98
C GLN A 276 22.09 7.10 0.51
N ARG A 277 22.06 5.90 -0.06
CA ARG A 277 23.21 5.22 -0.65
C ARG A 277 23.14 5.26 -2.18
N ALA A 278 24.29 5.18 -2.84
CA ALA A 278 24.38 5.07 -4.29
C ALA A 278 24.20 3.60 -4.73
N SER A 279 23.10 3.00 -4.30
CA SER A 279 22.80 1.57 -4.45
C SER A 279 21.28 1.33 -4.37
N GLY A 280 20.82 0.14 -4.75
CA GLY A 280 19.39 -0.20 -4.76
C GLY A 280 18.73 -0.38 -3.40
N VAL A 281 19.48 -0.33 -2.28
CA VAL A 281 18.91 -0.58 -0.94
C VAL A 281 18.07 0.58 -0.40
N ASN A 282 18.02 1.74 -1.07
CA ASN A 282 17.13 2.80 -0.63
C ASN A 282 15.67 2.33 -0.68
N CYS A 283 14.86 2.84 0.23
CA CYS A 283 13.43 2.63 0.25
C CYS A 283 12.72 3.97 0.42
N ILE A 284 11.39 3.96 0.30
CA ILE A 284 10.60 5.19 0.27
C ILE A 284 9.72 5.33 1.51
N LEU A 285 9.13 6.52 1.70
CA LEU A 285 8.22 6.83 2.79
C LEU A 285 7.14 5.75 3.00
N ALA A 286 6.58 5.21 1.92
CA ALA A 286 5.54 4.19 2.00
C ALA A 286 6.00 2.90 2.72
N ASN A 287 7.27 2.52 2.62
CA ASN A 287 7.85 1.40 3.37
C ASN A 287 7.82 1.71 4.88
N CYS A 288 8.24 2.91 5.27
CA CYS A 288 8.24 3.36 6.67
C CYS A 288 6.84 3.43 7.27
N VAL A 289 5.89 3.95 6.49
CA VAL A 289 4.46 4.00 6.84
C VAL A 289 3.90 2.60 7.04
N SER A 290 4.18 1.68 6.12
CA SER A 290 3.72 0.28 6.20
C SER A 290 4.29 -0.43 7.41
N ALA A 291 5.58 -0.24 7.71
CA ALA A 291 6.21 -0.81 8.89
C ALA A 291 5.59 -0.26 10.19
N ALA A 292 5.34 1.05 10.27
CA ALA A 292 4.70 1.67 11.43
C ALA A 292 3.28 1.12 11.65
N TYR A 293 2.48 1.04 10.58
CA TYR A 293 1.12 0.50 10.64
C TYR A 293 1.10 -0.96 11.06
N PHE A 294 1.98 -1.78 10.48
CA PHE A 294 2.12 -3.19 10.84
C PHE A 294 2.48 -3.36 12.32
N VAL A 295 3.55 -2.72 12.78
CA VAL A 295 4.07 -2.90 14.15
C VAL A 295 3.08 -2.37 15.19
N VAL A 296 2.52 -1.16 14.98
CA VAL A 296 1.56 -0.58 15.93
C VAL A 296 0.30 -1.46 16.00
N LYS A 297 -0.25 -1.90 14.86
CA LYS A 297 -1.42 -2.78 14.85
C LYS A 297 -1.13 -4.12 15.53
N ALA A 298 -0.02 -4.77 15.22
CA ALA A 298 0.34 -6.07 15.78
C ALA A 298 0.41 -6.03 17.31
N VAL A 299 0.90 -4.92 17.88
CA VAL A 299 1.00 -4.72 19.33
C VAL A 299 -0.32 -4.25 19.96
N ALA A 300 -1.02 -3.33 19.29
CA ALA A 300 -2.30 -2.79 19.75
C ALA A 300 -3.37 -3.89 19.80
N ASP A 301 -3.75 -4.40 18.63
CA ASP A 301 -4.70 -5.49 18.45
C ASP A 301 -4.70 -5.93 16.97
N PRO A 302 -4.23 -7.15 16.65
CA PRO A 302 -4.19 -7.64 15.27
C PRO A 302 -5.58 -7.87 14.66
N THR A 303 -6.65 -7.88 15.46
CA THR A 303 -8.04 -8.11 15.01
C THR A 303 -8.75 -6.85 14.53
N ILE A 304 -8.18 -5.65 14.73
CA ILE A 304 -8.77 -4.40 14.24
C ILE A 304 -8.86 -4.46 12.70
N PRO A 305 -10.02 -4.13 12.10
CA PRO A 305 -10.15 -4.07 10.65
C PRO A 305 -9.16 -3.09 10.03
N VAL A 306 -8.40 -3.55 9.03
CA VAL A 306 -7.44 -2.72 8.30
C VAL A 306 -8.14 -1.85 7.26
N ASN A 307 -8.08 -0.55 7.50
CA ASN A 307 -8.56 0.52 6.64
C ASN A 307 -7.89 1.85 7.05
N SER A 308 -8.09 2.91 6.29
CA SER A 308 -7.48 4.21 6.59
C SER A 308 -7.84 4.77 7.97
N GLY A 309 -8.98 4.39 8.54
CA GLY A 309 -9.40 4.79 9.88
C GLY A 309 -8.46 4.33 10.99
N CYS A 310 -8.02 3.07 10.95
CA CYS A 310 -7.11 2.55 11.98
C CYS A 310 -5.71 3.19 11.94
N TYR A 311 -5.38 3.92 10.87
CA TYR A 311 -4.10 4.60 10.71
C TYR A 311 -4.12 6.08 11.14
N ARG A 312 -5.30 6.69 11.27
CA ARG A 312 -5.47 8.09 11.70
C ARG A 312 -4.71 8.49 12.99
N PRO A 313 -4.53 7.62 14.02
CA PRO A 313 -3.75 7.98 15.20
C PRO A 313 -2.23 7.79 15.06
N ILE A 314 -1.72 7.40 13.90
CA ILE A 314 -0.31 7.07 13.66
C ILE A 314 0.29 8.09 12.68
N GLU A 315 1.25 8.90 13.16
CA GLU A 315 1.99 9.83 12.33
C GLU A 315 3.41 9.30 12.07
N VAL A 316 3.90 9.43 10.84
CA VAL A 316 5.23 8.97 10.43
C VAL A 316 6.01 10.11 9.80
N TYR A 317 7.24 10.32 10.26
CA TYR A 317 8.17 11.32 9.74
C TYR A 317 9.48 10.68 9.29
N CYS A 318 9.83 10.91 8.03
CA CYS A 318 11.10 10.51 7.43
C CYS A 318 11.82 11.78 6.92
N PRO A 319 13.07 12.04 7.31
CA PRO A 319 13.84 13.16 6.76
C PRO A 319 14.21 12.92 5.30
N GLU A 320 14.08 13.95 4.46
CA GLU A 320 14.51 13.91 3.06
C GLU A 320 16.04 13.67 2.93
N GLY A 321 16.45 12.97 1.86
CA GLY A 321 17.85 12.64 1.58
C GLY A 321 18.42 11.49 2.42
N THR A 322 17.57 10.78 3.17
CA THR A 322 17.92 9.57 3.92
C THR A 322 17.70 8.31 3.07
N ILE A 323 18.24 7.17 3.50
CA ILE A 323 18.01 5.87 2.83
C ILE A 323 16.53 5.47 2.77
N ILE A 324 15.68 6.10 3.58
CA ILE A 324 14.24 5.83 3.69
C ILE A 324 13.34 6.90 3.06
N SER A 325 13.96 7.97 2.56
CA SER A 325 13.32 9.05 1.81
C SER A 325 14.35 9.69 0.89
N PRO A 326 14.89 8.93 -0.09
CA PRO A 326 15.99 9.37 -0.93
C PRO A 326 15.53 10.40 -1.96
N ASP A 327 16.50 11.01 -2.64
CA ASP A 327 16.25 11.75 -3.88
C ASP A 327 15.52 10.86 -4.92
N PRO A 328 14.56 11.39 -5.71
CA PRO A 328 13.79 10.61 -6.69
C PRO A 328 14.61 9.89 -7.77
N THR A 329 15.88 10.29 -7.97
CA THR A 329 16.78 9.64 -8.93
C THR A 329 17.49 8.41 -8.35
N ALA A 330 17.45 8.21 -7.04
CA ALA A 330 18.11 7.10 -6.37
C ALA A 330 17.49 5.75 -6.74
N ALA A 331 18.34 4.73 -6.84
CA ALA A 331 17.91 3.34 -6.96
C ALA A 331 17.20 2.86 -5.69
N ILE A 332 16.09 2.13 -5.83
CA ILE A 332 15.25 1.64 -4.72
C ILE A 332 14.86 0.15 -4.85
N GLY A 333 15.37 -0.55 -5.86
CA GLY A 333 14.90 -1.87 -6.25
C GLY A 333 15.13 -2.95 -5.19
N ALA A 334 16.06 -2.76 -4.25
CA ALA A 334 16.31 -3.64 -3.11
C ALA A 334 15.77 -3.07 -1.77
N GLY A 335 14.91 -2.05 -1.81
CA GLY A 335 14.35 -1.40 -0.63
C GLY A 335 13.56 -2.32 0.31
N ASN A 336 13.14 -3.51 -0.15
CA ASN A 336 12.50 -4.53 0.69
C ASN A 336 13.43 -5.07 1.80
N GLU A 337 14.75 -5.14 1.56
CA GLU A 337 15.71 -5.54 2.60
C GLU A 337 15.81 -4.48 3.69
N THR A 338 15.83 -3.20 3.29
CA THR A 338 15.78 -2.06 4.20
C THR A 338 14.46 -2.02 4.97
N TRP A 339 13.33 -2.34 4.34
CA TRP A 339 12.03 -2.42 5.00
C TRP A 339 12.01 -3.42 6.16
N GLN A 340 12.63 -4.60 6.01
CA GLN A 340 12.73 -5.58 7.09
C GLN A 340 13.48 -4.98 8.29
N ARG A 341 14.61 -4.31 8.03
CA ARG A 341 15.38 -3.64 9.10
C ARG A 341 14.60 -2.50 9.75
N ILE A 342 13.81 -1.74 9.00
CA ILE A 342 12.91 -0.71 9.55
C ILE A 342 11.90 -1.34 10.53
N ALA A 343 11.25 -2.44 10.12
CA ALA A 343 10.28 -3.13 10.96
C ALA A 343 10.93 -3.67 12.25
N GLU A 344 12.09 -4.31 12.15
CA GLU A 344 12.86 -4.78 13.31
C GLU A 344 13.24 -3.64 14.27
N THR A 345 13.69 -2.51 13.72
CA THR A 345 14.09 -1.34 14.51
C THR A 345 12.89 -0.76 15.27
N LEU A 346 11.74 -0.66 14.60
CA LEU A 346 10.47 -0.27 15.20
C LEU A 346 10.02 -1.20 16.31
N VAL A 347 10.08 -2.51 16.10
CA VAL A 347 9.78 -3.51 17.14
C VAL A 347 10.70 -3.29 18.34
N GLY A 348 12.00 -3.08 18.12
CA GLY A 348 12.96 -2.78 19.18
C GLY A 348 12.61 -1.53 20.01
N ALA A 349 12.00 -0.51 19.39
CA ALA A 349 11.51 0.67 20.10
C ALA A 349 10.22 0.34 20.88
N VAL A 350 9.23 -0.26 20.23
CA VAL A 350 7.92 -0.54 20.84
C VAL A 350 8.01 -1.53 21.99
N LEU A 351 8.91 -2.52 21.93
CA LEU A 351 9.11 -3.49 23.02
C LEU A 351 9.66 -2.87 24.32
N GLN A 352 10.22 -1.66 24.25
CA GLN A 352 10.62 -0.92 25.47
C GLN A 352 9.40 -0.35 26.21
N ALA A 353 8.27 -0.17 25.53
CA ALA A 353 7.03 0.30 26.14
C ALA A 353 6.42 -0.76 27.06
N ASP A 354 6.47 -2.03 26.66
CA ASP A 354 6.17 -3.17 27.52
C ASP A 354 6.86 -4.46 27.00
N PRO A 355 7.89 -4.98 27.70
CA PRO A 355 8.55 -6.22 27.33
C PRO A 355 7.65 -7.46 27.34
N SER A 356 6.47 -7.40 27.97
CA SER A 356 5.48 -8.48 27.97
C SER A 356 4.83 -8.70 26.60
N ILE A 357 4.89 -7.69 25.72
CA ILE A 357 4.40 -7.73 24.33
C ILE A 357 5.05 -8.87 23.53
N VAL A 358 6.27 -9.30 23.86
CA VAL A 358 6.99 -10.41 23.20
C VAL A 358 6.33 -11.78 23.42
N LYS A 359 5.44 -11.93 24.40
CA LYS A 359 4.87 -13.22 24.82
C LYS A 359 3.51 -13.57 24.20
N ALA A 360 2.96 -12.68 23.37
CA ALA A 360 1.72 -12.90 22.62
C ALA A 360 2.06 -13.18 21.14
#